data_AF-A0A4S2F8M3-F1
#
_entry.id   AF-A0A4S2F8M3-F1
#
_cell.length_a   1.000
_cell.length_b   1.000
_cell.length_c   1.000
_cell.angle_alpha   90.00
_cell.angle_beta   90.00
_cell.angle_gamma   90.00
#
_symmetry.space_group_name_H-M   'P 1'
#
loop_
_entity.id
_entity.type
_entity.pdbx_description
1 polymer ?
#
loop_
_entity_poly.entity_id
_entity_poly.type
_entity_poly.pdbx_seq_one_letter_code
_entity_poly.pdbx_strand_id
1 'polypeptide(L)'
;MSSVIAHIEKRGRREAEKQFLAEKKSWSQEKKDLTQESGEMLFTLVILAQKTMIELGCSAQNACTQLGYSASICQKVLPFLN
;
A
#
# COMPACT_ATOMS: atom_id res chain seq x y z
N MET A 1 2.58 45.92 24.58
CA MET A 1 3.73 45.60 23.70
C MET A 1 4.17 44.17 23.98
N SER A 2 4.05 43.24 23.03
CA SER A 2 4.53 41.86 23.22
C SER A 2 6.05 41.78 23.12
N SER A 3 6.67 41.08 24.07
CA SER A 3 8.13 40.87 24.14
C SER A 3 8.68 40.20 22.88
N VAL A 4 9.91 40.55 22.49
CA VAL A 4 10.66 39.94 21.38
C VAL A 4 10.79 38.43 21.57
N ILE A 5 10.92 37.96 22.82
CA ILE A 5 11.01 36.53 23.17
C ILE A 5 9.72 35.79 22.77
N ALA A 6 8.55 36.37 23.05
CA ALA A 6 7.27 35.77 22.67
C ALA A 6 7.09 35.66 21.15
N HIS A 7 7.67 36.60 20.38
CA HIS A 7 7.66 36.54 18.92
C HIS A 7 8.57 35.44 18.37
N ILE A 8 9.74 35.23 18.97
CA ILE A 8 10.68 34.16 18.62
C ILE A 8 10.04 32.79 18.89
N GLU A 9 9.46 32.58 20.07
CA GLU A 9 8.79 31.32 20.43
C GLU A 9 7.58 31.03 19.53
N LYS A 10 6.79 32.06 19.18
CA LYS A 10 5.67 31.92 18.25
C LYS A 10 6.14 31.61 16.82
N ARG A 11 7.34 32.04 16.45
CA ARG A 11 7.94 31.70 15.15
C ARG A 11 8.44 30.26 15.15
N GLY A 12 9.18 29.85 16.18
CA GLY A 12 9.65 28.46 16.31
C GLY A 12 8.51 27.45 16.33
N ARG A 13 7.41 27.73 17.05
CA ARG A 13 6.21 26.87 17.02
C ARG A 13 5.59 26.75 15.64
N ARG A 14 5.51 27.86 14.88
CA ARG A 14 4.98 27.85 13.51
C ARG A 14 5.87 27.08 12.55
N GLU A 15 7.19 27.16 12.71
CA GLU A 15 8.13 26.41 11.87
C GLU A 15 8.07 24.90 12.17
N ALA A 16 7.99 24.52 13.45
CA ALA A 16 7.79 23.12 13.87
C ALA A 16 6.45 22.54 13.37
N GLU A 17 5.36 23.30 13.47
CA GLU A 17 4.04 22.88 12.96
C GLU A 17 4.06 22.68 11.44
N LYS A 18 4.74 23.56 10.70
CA LYS A 18 4.91 23.39 9.25
C LYS A 18 5.70 22.12 8.90
N GLN A 19 6.78 21.84 9.62
CA GLN A 19 7.57 20.62 9.42
C GLN A 19 6.74 19.37 9.69
N PHE A 20 6.02 19.33 10.81
CA PHE A 20 5.13 18.22 11.14
C PHE A 20 4.04 17.99 10.09
N LEU A 21 3.40 19.06 9.59
CA LEU A 21 2.39 18.96 8.54
C LEU A 21 2.99 18.47 7.21
N ALA A 22 4.21 18.89 6.87
CA ALA A 22 4.91 18.44 5.68
C ALA A 22 5.25 16.94 5.76
N GLU A 23 5.81 16.49 6.89
CA GLU A 23 6.12 15.08 7.14
C GLU A 23 4.86 14.21 7.11
N LYS A 24 3.80 14.64 7.80
CA LYS A 24 2.51 13.95 7.80
C LYS A 24 1.94 13.81 6.39
N LYS A 25 2.05 14.86 5.56
CA LYS A 25 1.60 14.82 4.17
C LYS A 25 2.45 13.85 3.34
N SER A 26 3.77 13.88 3.51
CA SER A 26 4.70 12.96 2.83
C SER A 26 4.37 11.51 3.15
N TRP A 27 4.24 11.17 4.44
CA TRP A 27 3.87 9.82 4.90
C TRP A 27 2.50 9.38 4.38
N SER A 28 1.54 10.31 4.34
CA SER A 28 0.20 10.00 3.82
C SER A 28 0.24 9.70 2.32
N GLN A 29 1.12 10.36 1.57
CA GLN A 29 1.30 10.10 0.15
C GLN A 29 2.00 8.76 -0.09
N GLU A 30 3.12 8.51 0.59
CA GLU A 30 3.85 7.24 0.51
C GLU A 30 2.95 6.04 0.84
N LYS A 31 2.11 6.17 1.86
CA LYS A 31 1.13 5.12 2.20
C LYS A 31 0.13 4.87 1.07
N LYS A 32 -0.34 5.92 0.38
CA LYS A 32 -1.27 5.77 -0.75
C LYS A 32 -0.59 5.07 -1.91
N ASP A 33 0.63 5.48 -2.24
CA ASP A 33 1.40 4.93 -3.35
C ASP A 33 1.67 3.43 -3.11
N LEU A 34 2.15 3.06 -1.91
CA LEU A 34 2.33 1.65 -1.51
C LEU A 34 1.03 0.84 -1.55
N THR A 35 -0.10 1.45 -1.18
CA THR A 35 -1.41 0.78 -1.26
C THR A 35 -1.81 0.51 -2.70
N GLN A 36 -1.56 1.47 -3.60
CA GLN A 36 -1.83 1.32 -5.02
C GLN A 36 -0.94 0.25 -5.65
N GLU A 37 0.38 0.33 -5.46
CA GLU A 37 1.33 -0.67 -5.99
C GLU A 37 1.00 -2.08 -5.49
N SER A 38 0.64 -2.23 -4.22
CA SER A 38 0.21 -3.50 -3.64
C SER A 38 -1.07 -4.03 -4.31
N GLY A 39 -2.02 -3.15 -4.63
CA GLY A 39 -3.23 -3.49 -5.37
C GLY A 39 -2.93 -3.96 -6.80
N GLU A 40 -2.04 -3.27 -7.51
CA GLU A 40 -1.62 -3.62 -8.87
C GLU A 40 -0.87 -4.97 -8.92
N MET A 41 0.00 -5.22 -7.93
CA MET A 41 0.65 -6.53 -7.77
C MET A 41 -0.38 -7.63 -7.51
N LEU A 42 -1.34 -7.40 -6.60
CA LEU A 42 -2.39 -8.39 -6.32
C LEU A 42 -3.20 -8.69 -7.57
N PHE A 43 -3.57 -7.68 -8.35
CA PHE A 43 -4.31 -7.85 -9.60
C PHE A 43 -3.52 -8.67 -10.63
N THR A 44 -2.21 -8.43 -10.73
CA THR A 44 -1.31 -9.20 -11.59
C THR A 44 -1.28 -10.67 -11.18
N LEU A 45 -1.17 -10.96 -9.88
CA LEU A 45 -1.19 -12.34 -9.37
C LEU A 45 -2.53 -13.04 -9.64
N VAL A 46 -3.65 -12.33 -9.49
CA VAL A 46 -4.98 -12.86 -9.85
C VAL A 46 -5.03 -13.22 -11.34
N ILE A 47 -4.59 -12.34 -12.25
CA ILE A 47 -4.57 -12.62 -13.69
C ILE A 47 -3.71 -13.84 -14.02
N LEU A 48 -2.52 -13.96 -13.42
CA LEU A 48 -1.66 -15.11 -13.65
C LEU A 48 -2.34 -16.40 -13.21
N ALA A 49 -2.97 -16.41 -12.03
CA ALA A 49 -3.69 -17.57 -11.55
C ALA A 49 -4.90 -17.93 -12.45
N GLN A 50 -5.69 -16.94 -12.89
CA GLN A 50 -6.79 -17.17 -13.84
C GLN A 50 -6.29 -17.79 -15.15
N LYS A 51 -5.17 -17.28 -15.70
CA LYS A 51 -4.56 -17.85 -16.91
C LYS A 51 -4.14 -19.29 -16.68
N THR A 52 -3.46 -19.58 -15.58
CA THR A 52 -3.06 -20.95 -15.23
C THR A 52 -4.26 -21.89 -15.05
N MET A 53 -5.36 -21.42 -14.44
CA MET A 53 -6.61 -22.19 -14.33
C MET A 53 -7.14 -22.61 -15.72
N ILE A 54 -7.14 -21.67 -16.68
CA ILE A 54 -7.63 -21.92 -18.04
C ILE A 54 -6.67 -22.84 -18.81
N GLU A 55 -5.37 -22.55 -18.78
CA GLU A 55 -4.35 -23.29 -19.53
C GLU A 55 -4.22 -24.75 -19.08
N LEU A 56 -4.36 -25.00 -17.77
CA LEU A 56 -4.22 -26.34 -17.19
C LEU A 56 -5.56 -27.01 -16.87
N GLY A 57 -6.68 -26.32 -17.07
CA GLY A 57 -8.01 -26.82 -16.71
C GLY A 57 -8.13 -27.20 -15.23
N CYS A 58 -7.57 -26.39 -14.34
CA CYS A 58 -7.44 -26.72 -12.92
C CYS A 58 -8.18 -25.73 -12.01
N SER A 59 -8.39 -26.12 -10.75
CA SER A 59 -9.02 -25.27 -9.74
C SER A 59 -8.12 -24.09 -9.35
N ALA A 60 -8.72 -23.03 -8.80
CA ALA A 60 -7.99 -21.87 -8.28
C ALA A 60 -6.89 -22.25 -7.27
N GLN A 61 -7.16 -23.23 -6.40
CA GLN A 61 -6.19 -23.72 -5.42
C GLN A 61 -4.98 -24.38 -6.09
N ASN A 62 -5.23 -25.19 -7.12
CA ASN A 62 -4.18 -25.86 -7.88
C ASN A 62 -3.38 -24.85 -8.69
N ALA A 63 -4.02 -23.87 -9.34
CA ALA A 63 -3.34 -22.80 -10.07
C ALA A 63 -2.40 -22.01 -9.16
N CYS A 64 -2.86 -21.58 -7.97
CA CYS A 64 -2.01 -20.92 -6.98
C CYS A 64 -0.82 -21.79 -6.55
N THR A 65 -1.02 -23.11 -6.39
CA THR A 65 0.03 -24.05 -6.03
C THR A 65 1.06 -24.20 -7.15
N GLN A 66 0.61 -24.30 -8.41
CA GLN A 66 1.46 -24.38 -9.60
C GLN A 66 2.31 -23.12 -9.79
N LEU A 67 1.74 -21.96 -9.48
CA LEU A 67 2.46 -20.68 -9.50
C LEU A 67 3.38 -20.47 -8.28
N GLY A 68 3.43 -21.43 -7.34
CA GLY A 68 4.27 -21.34 -6.16
C GLY A 68 3.84 -20.26 -5.17
N TYR A 69 2.57 -19.86 -5.18
CA TYR A 69 2.07 -18.85 -4.25
C TYR A 69 2.12 -19.38 -2.81
N SER A 70 2.66 -18.55 -1.92
CA SER A 70 2.64 -18.85 -0.49
C SER A 70 1.21 -18.81 0.06
N ALA A 71 0.98 -19.42 1.22
CA ALA A 71 -0.34 -19.43 1.85
C ALA A 71 -0.93 -18.02 2.05
N SER A 72 -0.10 -17.03 2.38
CA SER A 72 -0.53 -15.64 2.57
C SER A 72 -0.92 -14.95 1.25
N ILE A 73 -0.26 -15.30 0.14
CA ILE A 73 -0.66 -14.82 -1.19
C ILE A 73 -1.96 -15.50 -1.62
N CYS A 74 -2.07 -16.82 -1.44
CA CYS A 74 -3.29 -17.57 -1.74
C CYS A 74 -4.51 -16.99 -1.02
N GLN A 75 -4.39 -16.68 0.28
CA GLN A 75 -5.48 -16.06 1.05
C GLN A 75 -5.95 -14.72 0.46
N LYS A 76 -5.07 -13.96 -0.18
CA LYS A 76 -5.39 -12.68 -0.82
C LYS A 76 -5.93 -12.86 -2.24
N VAL A 77 -5.43 -13.84 -2.98
CA VAL A 77 -5.76 -14.06 -4.41
C VAL A 77 -7.05 -14.86 -4.58
N LEU A 78 -7.23 -15.93 -3.82
CA LEU A 78 -8.36 -16.87 -3.97
C LEU A 78 -9.75 -16.22 -3.97
N PRO A 79 -10.05 -15.19 -3.16
CA PRO A 79 -11.36 -14.52 -3.20
C PRO A 79 -11.72 -13.89 -4.55
N PHE A 80 -10.75 -13.74 -5.47
CA PHE A 80 -10.94 -13.15 -6.80
C PHE A 80 -10.91 -14.19 -7.93
N LEU A 81 -10.78 -15.48 -7.60
CA LEU A 81 -10.73 -16.60 -8.54
C LEU A 81 -12.00 -17.43 -8.38
N ASN A 82 -12.99 -17.20 -9.25
CA ASN A 82 -14.22 -18.00 -9.32
C ASN A 82 -14.00 -19.27 -10.15
#